data_AF-A0A6I7NY10-F1
#
_entry.id   AF-A0A6I7NY10-F1
#
_cell.length_a   1.000
_cell.length_b   1.000
_cell.length_c   1.000
_cell.angle_alpha   90.00
_cell.angle_beta   90.00
_cell.angle_gamma   90.00
#
_symmetry.space_group_name_H-M   'P 1'
#
loop_
_entity.id
_entity.type
_entity.pdbx_description
1 polymer ?
#
loop_
_entity_poly.entity_id
_entity_poly.type
_entity_poly.pdbx_seq_one_letter_code
_entity_poly.pdbx_strand_id
1 'polypeptide(L)' 'MATQNNIIERRKDILGGTPVFKGTRVPVSTFFEYLEAGHSLNEFLEDFPTVTKQQAIQAIWNH' A
#
# COMPACT_ATOMS: atom_id res chain seq x y z
N MET A 1 0.84 19.11 -16.42
CA MET A 1 0.59 17.68 -16.69
C MET A 1 0.57 16.97 -15.35
N ALA A 2 -0.60 16.73 -14.77
CA ALA A 2 -0.70 16.12 -13.45
C ALA A 2 -0.30 14.63 -13.58
N THR A 3 0.92 14.30 -13.16
CA THR A 3 1.39 12.93 -13.06
C THR A 3 0.45 12.22 -12.10
N GLN A 4 -0.44 11.39 -12.63
CA GLN A 4 -1.24 10.44 -11.85
C GLN A 4 -0.26 9.58 -11.07
N ASN A 5 -0.03 9.95 -9.82
CA ASN A 5 0.98 9.37 -8.95
C ASN A 5 0.44 8.04 -8.45
N ASN A 6 0.40 7.04 -9.32
CA ASN A 6 -0.09 5.69 -9.01
C ASN A 6 0.81 5.09 -7.93
N ILE A 7 0.41 5.25 -6.67
CA ILE A 7 1.07 4.66 -5.50
C ILE A 7 0.79 3.16 -5.38
N ILE A 8 -0.21 2.67 -6.11
CA ILE A 8 -0.60 1.27 -6.19
C ILE A 8 -0.25 0.78 -7.59
N GLU A 9 0.45 -0.34 -7.67
CA GLU A 9 0.75 -1.03 -8.91
C GLU A 9 -0.04 -2.34 -8.95
N ARG A 10 -0.74 -2.57 -10.07
CA ARG A 10 -1.47 -3.83 -10.31
C ARG A 10 -0.90 -4.48 -11.55
N ARG A 11 -0.02 -5.47 -11.38
CA ARG A 11 0.47 -6.30 -12.49
C ARG A 11 -0.21 -7.65 -12.43
N LYS A 12 -0.80 -8.10 -13.55
CA LYS A 12 -1.32 -9.48 -13.68
C LYS A 12 -0.25 -10.53 -13.38
N ASP A 13 1.01 -10.17 -13.60
CA ASP A 13 2.19 -10.99 -13.35
C ASP A 13 2.60 -11.09 -11.87
N ILE A 14 2.08 -10.22 -10.99
CA ILE A 14 2.44 -10.19 -9.56
C ILE A 14 1.22 -10.58 -8.73
N LEU A 15 1.37 -11.68 -7.97
CA LEU A 15 0.33 -12.23 -7.09
C LEU A 15 -1.05 -12.35 -7.78
N GLY A 16 -1.05 -12.74 -9.07
CA GLY A 16 -2.28 -12.92 -9.85
C GLY A 16 -3.06 -11.64 -10.16
N GLY A 17 -2.42 -10.46 -10.11
CA GLY A 17 -3.11 -9.17 -10.26
C GLY A 17 -3.52 -8.54 -8.93
N THR A 18 -2.89 -8.93 -7.82
CA THR A 18 -3.12 -8.28 -6.52
C THR A 18 -2.49 -6.88 -6.51
N PRO A 19 -3.22 -5.84 -6.06
CA PRO A 19 -2.67 -4.49 -5.93
C PRO A 19 -1.57 -4.47 -4.85
N VAL A 20 -0.39 -3.97 -5.21
CA VAL A 20 0.76 -3.80 -4.30
C VAL A 20 1.17 -2.33 -4.23
N PHE A 21 1.83 -1.92 -3.14
CA PHE A 21 2.42 -0.58 -3.09
C PHE A 21 3.56 -0.48 -4.10
N LYS A 22 3.55 0.56 -4.93
CA LYS A 22 4.54 0.79 -5.98
C LYS A 22 5.96 0.82 -5.40
N GLY A 23 6.86 0.09 -6.04
CA GLY A 23 8.26 -0.02 -5.59
C GLY A 23 8.46 -1.01 -4.44
N THR A 24 7.38 -1.67 -3.98
CA THR A 24 7.43 -2.70 -2.95
C THR A 24 6.78 -4.00 -3.45
N ARG A 25 6.90 -5.05 -2.66
CA ARG A 25 6.13 -6.29 -2.84
C ARG A 25 5.02 -6.43 -1.81
N VAL A 26 4.70 -5.35 -1.08
CA VAL A 26 3.72 -5.36 0.00
C VAL A 26 2.32 -5.20 -0.61
N PRO A 27 1.40 -6.17 -0.41
CA PRO A 27 0.03 -6.07 -0.87
C PRO A 27 -0.72 -4.95 -0.15
N VAL A 28 -1.56 -4.24 -0.89
CA VAL A 28 -2.46 -3.23 -0.30
C VAL A 28 -3.51 -3.90 0.60
N SER A 29 -3.89 -5.15 0.29
CA SER A 29 -4.78 -5.95 1.16
C SER A 29 -4.20 -6.11 2.56
N THR A 30 -2.92 -6.45 2.68
CA THR A 30 -2.24 -6.59 3.98
C THR A 30 -2.28 -5.30 4.80
N PHE A 31 -2.18 -4.15 4.14
CA PHE A 31 -2.33 -2.86 4.82
C PHE A 31 -3.73 -2.69 5.41
N PHE A 32 -4.78 -3.03 4.66
CA PHE A 32 -6.14 -2.98 5.17
C PHE A 32 -6.38 -4.02 6.27
N GLU A 33 -5.86 -5.24 6.15
CA GLU A 33 -5.94 -6.26 7.20
C GLU A 33 -5.31 -5.79 8.52
N TYR A 34 -4.17 -5.08 8.47
CA TYR A 34 -3.56 -4.48 9.66
C TYR A 34 -4.50 -3.44 10.31
N LEU A 35 -5.10 -2.57 9.52
CA LEU A 35 -6.04 -1.57 10.02
C LEU A 35 -7.32 -2.21 10.59
N GLU A 36 -7.85 -3.26 9.94
CA GLU A 36 -9.01 -4.02 10.41
C GLU A 36 -8.72 -4.79 11.71
N ALA A 37 -7.49 -5.27 11.88
CA ALA A 37 -7.01 -5.85 13.12
C ALA A 37 -6.79 -4.81 14.24
N GLY A 38 -6.94 -3.51 13.94
CA GLY A 38 -6.80 -2.41 14.90
C GLY A 38 -5.37 -1.90 15.07
N HIS A 39 -4.43 -2.31 14.20
CA HIS A 39 -3.07 -1.78 14.22
C HIS A 39 -3.02 -0.36 13.69
N SER A 40 -2.09 0.42 14.23
CA SER A 40 -1.85 1.78 13.79
C SER A 40 -1.00 1.81 12.51
N LEU A 41 -1.14 2.90 11.74
CA LEU A 41 -0.28 3.16 10.58
C LEU A 41 1.21 3.10 10.95
N ASN A 42 1.58 3.57 12.16
CA ASN A 42 2.98 3.55 12.59
C ASN A 42 3.50 2.13 12.74
N GLU A 43 2.72 1.23 13.35
CA GLU A 43 3.07 -0.18 13.50
C GLU A 43 3.27 -0.84 12.13
N PHE A 44 2.38 -0.55 11.17
CA PHE A 44 2.54 -1.05 9.80
C PHE A 44 3.83 -0.53 9.14
N LEU A 45 4.19 0.74 9.34
CA LEU A 45 5.41 1.31 8.76
C LEU A 45 6.69 0.78 9.44
N GLU A 46 6.59 0.37 10.70
CA GLU A 46 7.69 -0.28 11.43
C GLU A 46 7.93 -1.70 10.89
N ASP A 47 6.87 -2.44 10.59
CA ASP A 47 6.95 -3.78 9.99
C ASP A 47 7.33 -3.74 8.49
N PHE A 48 6.83 -2.73 7.77
CA PHE A 48 7.06 -2.51 6.34
C PHE A 48 7.74 -1.16 6.06
N PRO A 49 9.02 -0.98 6.43
CA PRO A 49 9.75 0.28 6.23
C PRO A 49 9.97 0.63 4.75
N THR A 50 9.70 -0.32 3.84
CA THR A 50 9.72 -0.10 2.39
C THR A 50 8.51 0.69 1.88
N VAL A 51 7.41 0.71 2.63
CA VAL A 51 6.23 1.54 2.31
C VAL A 51 6.43 2.90 2.96
N THR A 52 6.31 3.97 2.18
CA THR A 52 6.41 5.32 2.74
C THR A 52 5.09 5.74 3.40
N LYS A 53 5.18 6.56 4.45
CA LYS A 53 4.01 7.16 5.10
C LYS A 53 3.08 7.86 4.12
N GLN A 54 3.63 8.57 3.12
CA GLN A 54 2.84 9.23 2.09
C GLN A 54 2.06 8.25 1.20
N GLN A 55 2.62 7.08 0.90
CA GLN A 55 1.91 6.04 0.15
C GLN A 55 0.75 5.46 0.97
N ALA A 56 1.00 5.17 2.25
CA ALA A 56 -0.03 4.62 3.12
C ALA A 56 -1.18 5.60 3.37
N ILE A 57 -0.89 6.89 3.59
CA ILE A 57 -1.93 7.93 3.72
C ILE A 57 -2.73 8.06 2.42
N GLN A 58 -2.07 8.09 1.25
CA GLN A 58 -2.78 8.15 -0.03
C GLN A 58 -3.65 6.93 -0.28
N ALA A 59 -3.27 5.74 0.20
CA ALA A 59 -4.08 4.53 0.07
C ALA A 59 -5.42 4.63 0.82
N ILE A 60 -5.48 5.41 1.91
CA ILE A 60 -6.72 5.67 2.66
C ILE A 60 -7.60 6.70 1.94
N TRP A 61 -7.00 7.76 1.37
CA TRP A 61 -7.75 8.86 0.75
C TRP A 61 -8.34 8.52 -0.62
N ASN A 62 -7.77 7.53 -1.31
CA ASN A 62 -8.17 7.17 -2.68
C ASN A 62 -9.00 5.87 -2.75
N HIS A 63 -9.59 5.46 -1.62
CA HIS A 63 -10.54 4.35 -1.48
C HIS A 63 -11.96 4.88 -1.33
#